data_AF-I4FVD6-F1
#
_entry.id   AF-I4FVD6-F1
#
_cell.length_a   1.000
_cell.length_b   1.000
_cell.length_c   1.000
_cell.angle_alpha   90.00
_cell.angle_beta   90.00
_cell.angle_gamma   90.00
#
_symmetry.space_group_name_H-M   'P 1'
#
loop_
_entity.id
_entity.type
_entity.pdbx_description
1 polymer ?
#
loop_
_entity_poly.entity_id
_entity_poly.type
_entity_poly.pdbx_seq_one_letter_code
_entity_poly.pdbx_strand_id
1 'polypeptide(L)'
;MVTVKFSNGQQASADVIGFAKNGVDLAVLRIYNRQNLPYLPLARPNSAKVGESVFAIGTPLNEDYQNTLTQGIISRLDPEKGIVQHNANINKGNSGGPLLNSRGEVVGVNVAGDIGSYVYDGAGNPIGLTQSGINFAVSLDRLQAFLTAVKTGDVSTVSTLGQDDRIQLLALPLNGQTVQGNLTKDQNEQYYGFEGRAGQKIVLDMNSNEIAPYLVLYRVLQSSEGTKYPQVARSNQRVDRAPGDFNARLVTELPADGVYILVATSREGGESGRYTLNAAANP
;
A
#
# COMPACT_ATOMS: atom_id res chain seq x y z
N MET A 1 -10.65 -3.07 17.71
CA MET A 1 -10.27 -1.98 18.63
C MET A 1 -9.01 -1.30 18.12
N VAL A 2 -9.02 0.03 18.04
CA VAL A 2 -7.90 0.88 17.63
C VAL A 2 -7.67 1.96 18.70
N THR A 3 -6.48 2.54 18.74
CA THR A 3 -6.13 3.62 19.68
C THR A 3 -6.10 4.95 18.94
N VAL A 4 -6.79 5.95 19.48
CA VAL A 4 -6.74 7.34 19.02
C VAL A 4 -5.88 8.15 19.97
N LYS A 5 -4.84 8.80 19.45
CA LYS A 5 -3.98 9.74 20.18
C LYS A 5 -4.35 11.17 19.78
N PHE A 6 -4.67 12.00 20.75
CA PHE A 6 -5.03 13.40 20.54
C PHE A 6 -3.78 14.29 20.55
N SER A 7 -3.90 15.52 20.03
CA SER A 7 -2.80 16.48 19.96
C SER A 7 -2.22 16.87 21.33
N ASN A 8 -2.99 16.71 22.40
CA ASN A 8 -2.54 16.89 23.79
C ASN A 8 -1.83 15.66 24.39
N GLY A 9 -1.54 14.63 23.58
CA GLY A 9 -0.87 13.39 23.97
C GLY A 9 -1.78 12.36 24.65
N GLN A 10 -3.01 12.73 25.02
CA GLN A 10 -3.92 11.78 25.64
C GLN A 10 -4.42 10.74 24.62
N GLN A 11 -4.82 9.58 25.12
CA GLN A 11 -5.31 8.47 24.29
C GLN A 11 -6.75 8.10 24.62
N ALA A 12 -7.43 7.46 23.68
CA ALA A 12 -8.73 6.82 23.86
C ALA A 12 -8.84 5.58 22.97
N SER A 13 -9.55 4.56 23.46
CA SER A 13 -9.95 3.42 22.63
C SER A 13 -11.07 3.82 21.68
N ALA A 14 -11.04 3.24 20.49
CA ALA A 14 -12.10 3.38 19.50
C ALA A 14 -12.35 2.06 18.76
N ASP A 15 -13.55 1.92 18.20
CA ASP A 15 -13.87 0.84 17.28
C ASP A 15 -14.15 1.38 15.88
N VAL A 16 -13.82 0.58 14.87
CA VAL A 16 -14.28 0.82 13.51
C VAL A 16 -15.76 0.42 13.46
N ILE A 17 -16.64 1.37 13.19
CA ILE A 17 -18.10 1.12 13.17
C ILE A 17 -18.68 1.05 11.76
N GLY A 18 -17.85 1.29 10.74
CA GLY A 18 -18.28 1.19 9.36
C GLY A 18 -17.23 1.65 8.36
N PHE A 19 -17.34 1.11 7.15
CA PHE A 19 -16.58 1.47 5.98
C PHE A 19 -17.52 2.02 4.91
N ALA A 20 -17.03 2.96 4.11
CA ALA A 20 -17.76 3.38 2.93
C ALA A 20 -17.90 2.21 1.95
N LYS A 21 -18.96 2.23 1.14
CA LYS A 21 -19.24 1.23 0.10
C LYS A 21 -18.59 1.63 -1.23
N ASN A 22 -18.60 0.71 -2.20
CA ASN A 22 -18.20 0.95 -3.59
C ASN A 22 -16.74 1.43 -3.75
N GLY A 23 -15.81 0.92 -2.95
CA GLY A 23 -14.39 1.20 -3.13
C GLY A 23 -13.93 2.58 -2.66
N VAL A 24 -14.75 3.31 -1.88
CA VAL A 24 -14.35 4.60 -1.32
C VAL A 24 -13.49 4.38 -0.07
N ASP A 25 -12.29 4.96 -0.04
CA ASP A 25 -11.32 4.80 1.05
C ASP A 25 -11.66 5.70 2.25
N LEU A 26 -12.75 5.35 2.92
CA LEU A 26 -13.21 6.00 4.14
C LEU A 26 -13.67 4.95 5.15
N ALA A 27 -13.31 5.16 6.41
CA ALA A 27 -13.79 4.43 7.55
C ALA A 27 -14.26 5.40 8.64
N VAL A 28 -15.19 4.97 9.47
CA VAL A 28 -15.65 5.73 10.63
C VAL A 28 -15.28 5.00 11.92
N LEU A 29 -14.75 5.77 12.87
CA LEU A 29 -14.39 5.30 14.20
C LEU A 29 -15.35 5.84 15.24
N ARG A 30 -15.72 5.01 16.23
CA ARG A 30 -16.39 5.44 17.45
C ARG A 30 -15.39 5.52 18.58
N ILE A 31 -15.15 6.71 19.10
CA ILE A 31 -14.29 6.95 20.26
C ILE A 31 -15.10 6.74 21.54
N TYR A 32 -14.52 6.03 22.51
CA TYR A 32 -15.13 5.80 23.81
C TYR A 32 -14.56 6.74 24.88
N ASN A 33 -15.33 6.95 25.95
CA ASN A 33 -14.92 7.69 27.16
C ASN A 33 -14.42 9.12 26.91
N ARG A 34 -14.94 9.77 25.85
CA ARG A 34 -14.69 11.18 25.50
C ARG A 34 -15.99 11.79 24.98
N GLN A 35 -16.26 13.03 25.34
CA GLN A 35 -17.41 13.81 24.88
C GLN A 35 -16.96 15.23 24.53
N ASN A 36 -17.77 15.95 23.74
CA ASN A 36 -17.55 17.35 23.38
C ASN A 36 -16.16 17.63 22.76
N LEU A 37 -15.69 16.71 21.91
CA LEU A 37 -14.43 16.90 21.18
C LEU A 37 -14.59 18.01 20.13
N PRO A 38 -13.56 18.84 19.91
CA PRO A 38 -13.55 19.78 18.81
C PRO A 38 -13.59 19.02 17.47
N TYR A 39 -14.27 19.60 16.48
CA TYR A 39 -14.36 19.04 15.13
C TYR A 39 -14.11 20.12 14.09
N LEU A 40 -13.65 19.69 12.91
CA LEU A 40 -13.39 20.59 11.80
C LEU A 40 -14.70 20.90 11.05
N PRO A 41 -14.94 22.16 10.66
CA PRO A 41 -16.06 22.49 9.80
C PRO A 41 -15.85 21.89 8.41
N LEU A 42 -16.93 21.47 7.76
CA LEU A 42 -16.90 21.07 6.35
C LEU A 42 -17.08 22.31 5.47
N ALA A 43 -16.37 22.38 4.34
CA ALA A 43 -16.60 23.43 3.37
C ALA A 43 -17.99 23.28 2.73
N ARG A 44 -18.42 24.29 1.96
CA ARG A 44 -19.66 24.17 1.18
C ARG A 44 -19.47 23.12 0.06
N PRO A 45 -20.49 22.30 -0.25
CA PRO A 45 -20.43 21.38 -1.39
C PRO A 45 -20.07 22.14 -2.68
N ASN A 46 -19.31 21.50 -3.57
CA ASN A 46 -18.86 22.09 -4.85
C ASN A 46 -18.09 23.43 -4.74
N SER A 47 -17.59 23.79 -3.56
CA SER A 47 -16.88 25.07 -3.38
C SER A 47 -15.38 25.02 -3.71
N ALA A 48 -14.79 23.83 -3.72
CA ALA A 48 -13.39 23.61 -4.04
C ALA A 48 -13.08 24.01 -5.49
N LYS A 49 -11.96 24.70 -5.72
CA LYS A 49 -11.53 25.14 -7.06
C LYS A 49 -10.08 24.80 -7.34
N VAL A 50 -9.79 24.41 -8.58
CA VAL A 50 -8.40 24.28 -9.06
C VAL A 50 -7.67 25.61 -8.87
N GLY A 51 -6.44 25.54 -8.36
CA GLY A 51 -5.61 26.70 -7.99
C GLY A 51 -5.83 27.22 -6.57
N GLU A 52 -6.87 26.77 -5.85
CA GLU A 52 -7.09 27.15 -4.46
C GLU A 52 -6.00 26.57 -3.55
N SER A 53 -5.48 27.38 -2.62
CA SER A 53 -4.53 26.91 -1.61
C SER A 53 -5.18 25.92 -0.66
N VAL A 54 -4.48 24.81 -0.43
CA VAL A 54 -4.89 23.76 0.49
C VAL A 54 -3.77 23.37 1.44
N PHE A 55 -4.17 22.86 2.59
CA PHE A 55 -3.29 22.46 3.68
C PHE A 55 -3.59 21.01 4.07
N ALA A 56 -2.58 20.15 4.08
CA ALA A 56 -2.69 18.80 4.58
C ALA A 56 -2.11 18.75 6.00
N ILE A 57 -2.83 18.11 6.92
CA ILE A 57 -2.37 17.88 8.29
C ILE A 57 -2.33 16.38 8.56
N GLY A 58 -1.25 15.90 9.17
CA GLY A 58 -1.12 14.49 9.52
C GLY A 58 0.08 14.18 10.42
N THR A 59 0.41 12.90 10.50
CA THR A 59 1.53 12.37 11.28
C THR A 59 2.44 11.56 10.35
N PRO A 60 3.21 12.22 9.47
CA PRO A 60 4.05 11.53 8.50
C PRO A 60 5.14 10.70 9.17
N LEU A 61 5.50 9.57 8.58
CA LEU A 61 6.60 8.69 8.99
C LEU A 61 6.39 8.02 10.35
N ASN A 62 6.41 8.78 11.45
CA ASN A 62 6.23 8.30 12.82
C ASN A 62 5.62 9.36 13.74
N GLU A 63 5.38 9.01 15.01
CA GLU A 63 4.71 9.88 15.97
C GLU A 63 5.46 11.18 16.33
N ASP A 64 6.77 11.25 16.10
CA ASP A 64 7.57 12.46 16.38
C ASP A 64 7.19 13.62 15.45
N TYR A 65 6.61 13.31 14.29
CA TYR A 65 6.15 14.29 13.31
C TYR A 65 4.64 14.54 13.39
N GLN A 66 3.98 14.19 14.49
CA GLN A 66 2.55 14.45 14.68
C GLN A 66 2.22 15.93 14.48
N ASN A 67 1.05 16.20 13.88
CA ASN A 67 0.59 17.54 13.54
C ASN A 67 1.46 18.28 12.50
N THR A 68 2.15 17.55 11.62
CA THR A 68 2.82 18.17 10.47
C THR A 68 1.78 18.80 9.56
N LEU A 69 2.00 20.07 9.20
CA LEU A 69 1.20 20.81 8.24
C LEU A 69 2.02 21.07 6.99
N THR A 70 1.47 20.74 5.83
CA THR A 70 2.06 21.04 4.52
C THR A 70 1.06 21.81 3.69
N GLN A 71 1.57 22.62 2.75
CA GLN A 71 0.75 23.48 1.91
C GLN A 71 0.95 23.12 0.44
N GLY A 72 -0.11 23.28 -0.34
CA GLY A 72 -0.08 23.22 -1.79
C GLY A 72 -1.32 23.89 -2.38
N ILE A 73 -1.70 23.45 -3.57
CA ILE A 73 -2.91 23.85 -4.28
C ILE A 73 -3.71 22.63 -4.73
N ILE A 74 -5.00 22.83 -4.98
CA ILE A 74 -5.78 21.89 -5.77
C ILE A 74 -5.27 21.94 -7.20
N SER A 75 -4.71 20.83 -7.67
CA SER A 75 -4.15 20.69 -9.01
C SER A 75 -5.20 20.23 -10.03
N ARG A 76 -6.14 19.38 -9.61
CA ARG A 76 -7.23 18.86 -10.45
C ARG A 76 -8.40 18.40 -9.59
N LEU A 77 -9.62 18.56 -10.10
CA LEU A 77 -10.83 17.97 -9.53
C LEU A 77 -11.34 16.89 -10.47
N ASP A 78 -11.75 15.75 -9.91
CA ASP A 78 -12.33 14.63 -10.64
C ASP A 78 -13.67 14.26 -9.99
N PRO A 79 -14.77 14.96 -10.34
CA PRO A 79 -16.07 14.74 -9.70
C PRO A 79 -16.63 13.34 -9.95
N GLU A 80 -16.38 12.75 -11.12
CA GLU A 80 -16.84 11.41 -11.47
C GLU A 80 -16.22 10.35 -10.56
N LYS A 81 -14.89 10.40 -10.39
CA LYS A 81 -14.19 9.51 -9.44
C LYS A 81 -14.36 9.95 -7.98
N GLY A 82 -14.73 11.20 -7.76
CA GLY A 82 -14.84 11.81 -6.43
C GLY A 82 -13.46 12.01 -5.78
N ILE A 83 -12.47 12.42 -6.56
CA ILE A 83 -11.08 12.60 -6.14
C ILE A 83 -10.67 14.07 -6.29
N VAL A 84 -9.91 14.57 -5.32
CA VAL A 84 -9.21 15.85 -5.38
C VAL A 84 -7.72 15.58 -5.53
N GLN A 85 -7.12 16.05 -6.62
CA GLN A 85 -5.68 16.05 -6.79
C GLN A 85 -5.08 17.33 -6.23
N HIS A 86 -4.03 17.22 -5.43
CA HIS A 86 -3.28 18.36 -4.89
C HIS A 86 -1.77 18.10 -4.97
N ASN A 87 -0.98 19.14 -4.70
CA ASN A 87 0.48 19.04 -4.62
C ASN A 87 1.06 19.35 -3.24
N ALA A 88 0.21 19.56 -2.22
CA ALA A 88 0.69 19.64 -0.84
C ALA A 88 1.46 18.37 -0.48
N ASN A 89 2.68 18.52 0.07
CA ASN A 89 3.54 17.38 0.39
C ASN A 89 2.83 16.44 1.36
N ILE A 90 2.57 15.21 0.96
CA ILE A 90 2.08 14.17 1.85
C ILE A 90 3.02 12.98 1.78
N ASN A 91 3.16 12.32 2.91
CA ASN A 91 3.91 11.08 3.10
C ASN A 91 3.02 10.06 3.81
N LYS A 92 3.46 8.80 3.84
CA LYS A 92 2.82 7.75 4.66
C LYS A 92 2.60 8.28 6.09
N GLY A 93 1.37 8.18 6.58
CA GLY A 93 0.95 8.76 7.87
C GLY A 93 0.13 10.05 7.77
N ASN A 94 0.02 10.66 6.58
CA ASN A 94 -1.00 11.68 6.31
C ASN A 94 -2.35 11.09 5.87
N SER A 95 -2.38 9.82 5.47
CA SER A 95 -3.58 9.05 5.15
C SER A 95 -4.61 9.13 6.28
N GLY A 96 -5.86 9.46 5.94
CA GLY A 96 -6.95 9.74 6.88
C GLY A 96 -6.95 11.16 7.46
N GLY A 97 -5.87 11.93 7.27
CA GLY A 97 -5.80 13.34 7.67
C GLY A 97 -6.61 14.27 6.76
N PRO A 98 -7.00 15.46 7.25
CA PRO A 98 -7.80 16.39 6.48
C PRO A 98 -6.97 17.11 5.40
N LEU A 99 -7.61 17.39 4.27
CA LEU A 99 -7.21 18.44 3.33
C LEU A 99 -8.11 19.65 3.59
N LEU A 100 -7.50 20.79 3.95
CA LEU A 100 -8.20 22.00 4.39
C LEU A 100 -8.03 23.13 3.39
N ASN A 101 -9.06 23.97 3.23
CA ASN A 101 -8.90 25.26 2.56
C ASN A 101 -8.32 26.33 3.50
N SER A 102 -8.12 27.55 2.97
CA SER A 102 -7.57 28.68 3.74
C SER A 102 -8.45 29.19 4.89
N ARG A 103 -9.70 28.71 5.01
CA ARG A 103 -10.60 29.00 6.14
C ARG A 103 -10.56 27.91 7.22
N GLY A 104 -9.73 26.86 7.05
CA GLY A 104 -9.68 25.71 7.95
C GLY A 104 -10.88 24.77 7.78
N GLU A 105 -11.58 24.84 6.66
CA GLU A 105 -12.70 23.94 6.36
C GLU A 105 -12.21 22.73 5.57
N VAL A 106 -12.77 21.55 5.85
CA VAL A 106 -12.43 20.31 5.14
C VAL A 106 -12.94 20.36 3.72
N VAL A 107 -12.03 20.17 2.76
CA VAL A 107 -12.32 20.01 1.33
C VAL A 107 -12.04 18.59 0.82
N GLY A 108 -11.40 17.74 1.63
CA GLY A 108 -11.21 16.32 1.36
C GLY A 108 -10.49 15.57 2.48
N VAL A 109 -10.31 14.27 2.30
CA VAL A 109 -9.55 13.39 3.21
C VAL A 109 -8.38 12.78 2.45
N ASN A 110 -7.15 13.01 2.91
CA ASN A 110 -5.95 12.48 2.27
C ASN A 110 -5.97 10.95 2.32
N VAL A 111 -5.69 10.26 1.22
CA VAL A 111 -5.70 8.78 1.18
C VAL A 111 -4.29 8.24 1.04
N ALA A 112 -3.65 8.53 -0.07
CA ALA A 112 -2.22 8.41 -0.29
C ALA A 112 -1.95 9.09 -1.62
N GLY A 113 -0.79 9.71 -1.71
CA GLY A 113 -0.22 10.19 -2.94
C GLY A 113 1.26 9.96 -2.81
N ASP A 114 1.78 9.02 -3.58
CA ASP A 114 2.99 9.33 -4.33
C ASP A 114 3.23 8.26 -5.40
N ILE A 115 3.31 8.73 -6.65
CA ILE A 115 3.98 8.04 -7.75
C ILE A 115 5.42 8.58 -7.76
N GLY A 116 6.18 8.29 -6.70
CA GLY A 116 7.57 8.72 -6.58
C GLY A 116 8.49 7.86 -7.46
N SER A 117 9.49 8.49 -8.09
CA SER A 117 10.56 7.76 -8.78
C SER A 117 11.78 7.63 -7.88
N TYR A 118 12.50 6.52 -7.99
CA TYR A 118 13.81 6.38 -7.34
C TYR A 118 14.81 7.37 -7.93
N VAL A 119 15.52 8.08 -7.06
CA VAL A 119 16.71 8.86 -7.42
C VAL A 119 17.91 7.93 -7.26
N TYR A 120 18.75 7.84 -8.28
CA TYR A 120 19.96 7.01 -8.26
C TYR A 120 21.22 7.88 -8.20
N ASP A 121 22.27 7.40 -7.53
CA ASP A 121 23.61 7.98 -7.61
C ASP A 121 24.27 7.68 -8.97
N GLY A 122 25.46 8.24 -9.19
CA GLY A 122 26.26 7.99 -10.40
C GLY A 122 26.73 6.54 -10.58
N ALA A 123 26.57 5.67 -9.57
CA ALA A 123 26.86 4.25 -9.63
C ALA A 123 25.59 3.39 -9.82
N GLY A 124 24.40 4.01 -9.93
CA GLY A 124 23.13 3.34 -10.10
C GLY A 124 22.51 2.79 -8.81
N ASN A 125 22.97 3.23 -7.62
CA ASN A 125 22.35 2.88 -6.34
C ASN A 125 21.21 3.86 -6.03
N PRO A 126 20.05 3.40 -5.54
CA PRO A 126 18.98 4.30 -5.13
C PRO A 126 19.40 5.07 -3.87
N ILE A 127 19.37 6.40 -3.94
CA ILE A 127 19.73 7.32 -2.85
C ILE A 127 18.55 8.09 -2.29
N GLY A 128 17.37 7.98 -2.90
CA GLY A 128 16.17 8.63 -2.42
C GLY A 128 14.95 8.35 -3.28
N LEU A 129 13.82 8.92 -2.88
CA LEU A 129 12.58 8.95 -3.64
C LEU A 129 12.23 10.41 -3.91
N THR A 130 11.84 10.71 -5.15
CA THR A 130 11.27 12.03 -5.46
C THR A 130 9.81 12.04 -5.06
N GLN A 131 9.32 13.13 -4.51
CA GLN A 131 7.87 13.38 -4.50
C GLN A 131 7.46 13.90 -5.87
N SER A 132 6.48 13.25 -6.48
CA SER A 132 5.92 13.67 -7.78
C SER A 132 5.12 14.96 -7.68
N GLY A 133 4.67 15.32 -6.47
CA GLY A 133 3.69 16.39 -6.26
C GLY A 133 2.30 16.04 -6.78
N ILE A 134 2.04 14.76 -7.10
CA ILE A 134 0.74 14.26 -7.54
C ILE A 134 0.12 13.47 -6.40
N ASN A 135 -0.69 14.17 -5.61
CA ASN A 135 -1.31 13.63 -4.41
C ASN A 135 -2.82 13.62 -4.52
N PHE A 136 -3.46 12.68 -3.80
CA PHE A 136 -4.91 12.47 -3.89
C PHE A 136 -5.59 12.50 -2.53
N ALA A 137 -6.78 13.10 -2.52
CA ALA A 137 -7.72 13.07 -1.43
C ALA A 137 -9.10 12.63 -1.91
N VAL A 138 -9.84 11.92 -1.07
CA VAL A 138 -11.28 11.68 -1.28
C VAL A 138 -11.99 13.02 -1.17
N SER A 139 -12.81 13.35 -2.17
CA SER A 139 -13.52 14.62 -2.25
C SER A 139 -14.52 14.80 -1.10
N LEU A 140 -14.80 16.07 -0.80
CA LEU A 140 -15.82 16.45 0.18
C LEU A 140 -17.19 15.84 -0.13
N ASP A 141 -17.59 15.73 -1.40
CA ASP A 141 -18.90 15.18 -1.76
C ASP A 141 -19.00 13.69 -1.40
N ARG A 142 -17.94 12.91 -1.64
CA ARG A 142 -17.84 11.51 -1.19
C ARG A 142 -17.85 11.41 0.33
N LEU A 143 -17.14 12.32 1.02
CA LEU A 143 -17.14 12.37 2.49
C LEU A 143 -18.54 12.68 3.04
N GLN A 144 -19.27 13.65 2.48
CA GLN A 144 -20.62 14.00 2.93
C GLN A 144 -21.63 12.87 2.68
N ALA A 145 -21.53 12.19 1.53
CA ALA A 145 -22.32 11.00 1.25
C ALA A 145 -22.03 9.89 2.27
N PHE A 146 -20.76 9.64 2.59
CA PHE A 146 -20.36 8.67 3.60
C PHE A 146 -20.87 9.04 5.00
N LEU A 147 -20.75 10.31 5.42
CA LEU A 147 -21.28 10.77 6.71
C LEU A 147 -22.81 10.62 6.79
N THR A 148 -23.51 10.77 5.68
CA THR A 148 -24.95 10.50 5.61
C THR A 148 -25.25 9.01 5.78
N ALA A 149 -24.50 8.16 5.08
CA ALA A 149 -24.60 6.70 5.21
C ALA A 149 -24.31 6.21 6.64
N VAL A 150 -23.32 6.78 7.32
CA VAL A 150 -23.03 6.50 8.73
C VAL A 150 -24.24 6.80 9.62
N LYS A 151 -24.90 7.94 9.41
CA LYS A 151 -26.08 8.34 10.20
C LYS A 151 -27.28 7.41 9.98
N THR A 152 -27.44 6.88 8.77
CA THR A 152 -28.54 5.98 8.43
C THR A 152 -28.22 4.50 8.64
N GLY A 153 -26.98 4.17 9.04
CA GLY A 153 -26.51 2.80 9.19
C GLY A 153 -26.20 2.10 7.86
N ASP A 154 -26.18 2.82 6.74
CA ASP A 154 -25.91 2.29 5.40
C ASP A 154 -24.40 2.16 5.10
N VAL A 155 -23.66 1.60 6.05
CA VAL A 155 -22.21 1.39 5.95
C VAL A 155 -21.89 -0.09 5.84
N SER A 156 -20.73 -0.42 5.28
CA SER A 156 -20.24 -1.80 5.28
C SER A 156 -19.56 -2.12 6.61
N THR A 157 -19.73 -3.35 7.09
CA THR A 157 -19.01 -3.85 8.29
C THR A 157 -17.59 -4.32 7.96
N VAL A 158 -17.27 -4.47 6.66
CA VAL A 158 -15.95 -4.81 6.14
C VAL A 158 -15.50 -3.77 5.11
N SER A 159 -14.19 -3.58 4.95
CA SER A 159 -13.65 -2.65 3.95
C SER A 159 -14.15 -3.04 2.55
N THR A 160 -14.62 -2.05 1.79
CA THR A 160 -15.10 -2.26 0.40
C THR A 160 -14.13 -1.73 -0.65
N LEU A 161 -12.97 -1.23 -0.23
CA LEU A 161 -11.85 -1.04 -1.13
C LEU A 161 -11.62 -2.36 -1.85
N GLY A 162 -11.64 -2.32 -3.18
CA GLY A 162 -11.26 -3.48 -3.97
C GLY A 162 -9.99 -4.07 -3.40
N GLN A 163 -9.91 -5.40 -3.29
CA GLN A 163 -8.64 -6.06 -2.99
C GLN A 163 -7.67 -6.01 -4.19
N ASP A 164 -7.68 -4.91 -4.94
CA ASP A 164 -6.78 -4.62 -6.04
C ASP A 164 -5.99 -3.35 -5.66
N ASP A 165 -4.67 -3.41 -5.87
CA ASP A 165 -3.61 -2.47 -5.46
C ASP A 165 -3.04 -2.60 -4.03
N ARG A 166 -3.47 -3.61 -3.26
CA ARG A 166 -2.58 -4.20 -2.25
C ARG A 166 -1.96 -5.43 -2.86
N ILE A 167 -0.63 -5.52 -2.85
CA ILE A 167 0.11 -6.77 -3.07
C ILE A 167 -0.64 -7.89 -2.32
N GLN A 168 -1.35 -8.76 -3.05
CA GLN A 168 -2.03 -9.89 -2.45
C GLN A 168 -0.94 -10.90 -2.10
N LEU A 169 -0.48 -10.85 -0.86
CA LEU A 169 0.55 -11.75 -0.36
C LEU A 169 -0.09 -13.10 -0.03
N LEU A 170 0.06 -14.06 -0.95
CA LEU A 170 -0.40 -15.42 -0.74
C LEU A 170 0.56 -16.16 0.20
N ALA A 171 0.06 -17.07 1.04
CA ALA A 171 0.94 -17.89 1.87
C ALA A 171 1.73 -18.88 1.00
N LEU A 172 3.02 -19.05 1.27
CA LEU A 172 3.87 -20.07 0.65
C LEU A 172 4.37 -21.08 1.70
N PRO A 173 3.77 -22.27 1.76
CA PRO A 173 4.26 -23.34 2.61
C PRO A 173 5.68 -23.77 2.20
N LEU A 174 6.61 -23.84 3.14
CA LEU A 174 7.99 -24.31 2.92
C LEU A 174 8.15 -25.84 3.07
N ASN A 175 7.05 -26.59 2.95
CA ASN A 175 6.98 -28.04 3.19
C ASN A 175 6.99 -28.87 1.89
N GLY A 176 7.28 -28.24 0.75
CA GLY A 176 7.23 -28.89 -0.56
C GLY A 176 5.82 -29.04 -1.12
N GLN A 177 4.82 -28.32 -0.60
CA GLN A 177 3.49 -28.28 -1.22
C GLN A 177 3.50 -27.41 -2.47
N THR A 178 2.95 -27.92 -3.56
CA THR A 178 2.79 -27.17 -4.81
C THR A 178 1.55 -26.30 -4.76
N VAL A 179 1.70 -25.03 -5.15
CA VAL A 179 0.62 -24.06 -5.37
C VAL A 179 0.49 -23.74 -6.86
N GLN A 180 -0.71 -23.34 -7.27
CA GLN A 180 -1.00 -22.91 -8.65
C GLN A 180 -1.15 -21.40 -8.70
N GLY A 181 -0.72 -20.80 -9.79
CA GLY A 181 -0.89 -19.37 -10.05
C GLY A 181 -1.11 -19.10 -11.54
N ASN A 182 -1.51 -17.86 -11.84
CA ASN A 182 -1.77 -17.40 -13.19
C ASN A 182 -1.34 -15.94 -13.32
N LEU A 183 -0.51 -15.62 -14.31
CA LEU A 183 -0.16 -14.24 -14.65
C LEU A 183 -1.04 -13.75 -15.78
N THR A 184 -1.41 -12.48 -15.73
CA THR A 184 -2.15 -11.78 -16.80
C THR A 184 -1.38 -10.54 -17.22
N LYS A 185 -1.81 -9.88 -18.30
CA LYS A 185 -1.20 -8.61 -18.73
C LYS A 185 -1.36 -7.50 -17.70
N ASP A 186 -2.47 -7.51 -16.98
CA ASP A 186 -2.80 -6.53 -15.94
C ASP A 186 -2.17 -6.90 -14.59
N GLN A 187 -1.90 -8.19 -14.37
CA GLN A 187 -1.26 -8.74 -13.17
C GLN A 187 -0.09 -9.65 -13.58
N ASN A 188 1.03 -9.01 -13.93
CA ASN A 188 2.25 -9.68 -14.39
C ASN A 188 3.14 -10.19 -13.26
N GLU A 189 2.73 -9.99 -12.01
CA GLU A 189 3.43 -10.45 -10.81
C GLU A 189 2.45 -11.03 -9.79
N GLN A 190 2.85 -12.11 -9.13
CA GLN A 190 2.17 -12.65 -7.96
C GLN A 190 3.15 -12.70 -6.79
N TYR A 191 2.67 -12.31 -5.61
CA TYR A 191 3.49 -12.21 -4.42
C TYR A 191 3.12 -13.31 -3.43
N TYR A 192 4.14 -13.93 -2.86
CA TYR A 192 4.00 -14.98 -1.87
C TYR A 192 4.83 -14.68 -0.62
N GLY A 193 4.29 -14.94 0.56
CA GLY A 193 4.93 -14.66 1.85
C GLY A 193 5.19 -15.92 2.66
N PHE A 194 6.33 -15.94 3.35
CA PHE A 194 6.67 -16.96 4.35
C PHE A 194 7.58 -16.42 5.45
N GLU A 195 7.61 -17.08 6.59
CA GLU A 195 8.59 -16.83 7.66
C GLU A 195 9.80 -17.74 7.49
N GLY A 196 11.00 -17.17 7.63
CA GLY A 196 12.26 -17.87 7.47
C GLY A 196 13.20 -17.63 8.65
N ARG A 197 14.16 -18.55 8.83
CA ARG A 197 15.20 -18.48 9.87
C ARG A 197 16.58 -18.23 9.27
N ALA A 198 17.44 -17.53 10.00
CA ALA A 198 18.83 -17.31 9.64
C ALA A 198 19.54 -18.65 9.38
N GLY A 199 20.26 -18.77 8.26
CA GLY A 199 20.96 -20.00 7.87
C GLY A 199 20.06 -21.08 7.27
N GLN A 200 18.74 -20.89 7.23
CA GLN A 200 17.82 -21.86 6.62
C GLN A 200 18.02 -21.89 5.11
N LYS A 201 18.26 -23.08 4.55
CA LYS A 201 18.37 -23.27 3.10
C LYS A 201 16.99 -23.51 2.51
N ILE A 202 16.66 -22.74 1.49
CA ILE A 202 15.39 -22.87 0.78
C ILE A 202 15.62 -23.13 -0.70
N VAL A 203 14.69 -23.90 -1.26
CA VAL A 203 14.57 -24.19 -2.69
C VAL A 203 13.18 -23.74 -3.13
N LEU A 204 13.13 -22.91 -4.17
CA LEU A 204 11.90 -22.41 -4.79
C LEU A 204 11.93 -22.82 -6.26
N ASP A 205 10.91 -23.56 -6.69
CA ASP A 205 10.79 -24.09 -8.05
C ASP A 205 9.48 -23.59 -8.66
N MET A 206 9.56 -22.90 -9.80
CA MET A 206 8.41 -22.41 -10.55
C MET A 206 8.43 -22.99 -11.97
N ASN A 207 7.34 -23.66 -12.37
CA ASN A 207 7.25 -24.33 -13.68
C ASN A 207 6.09 -23.77 -14.48
N SER A 208 6.30 -23.50 -15.77
CA SER A 208 5.24 -23.13 -16.71
C SER A 208 5.61 -23.48 -18.14
N ASN A 209 4.64 -23.92 -18.92
CA ASN A 209 4.78 -24.05 -20.38
C ASN A 209 4.20 -22.85 -21.15
N GLU A 210 3.65 -21.87 -20.44
CA GLU A 210 2.91 -20.72 -21.00
C GLU A 210 3.68 -19.40 -20.84
N ILE A 211 4.58 -19.31 -19.85
CA ILE A 211 5.42 -18.14 -19.57
C ILE A 211 6.88 -18.57 -19.36
N ALA A 212 7.82 -17.64 -19.52
CA ALA A 212 9.22 -17.78 -19.13
C ALA A 212 9.37 -17.43 -17.64
N PRO A 213 9.36 -18.42 -16.73
CA PRO A 213 9.20 -18.14 -15.31
C PRO A 213 10.43 -17.43 -14.74
N TYR A 214 10.21 -16.56 -13.76
CA TYR A 214 11.27 -15.82 -13.08
C TYR A 214 10.88 -15.57 -11.62
N LEU A 215 11.85 -15.81 -10.73
CA LEU A 215 11.66 -15.68 -9.29
C LEU A 215 12.62 -14.64 -8.71
N VAL A 216 12.08 -13.78 -7.85
CA VAL A 216 12.88 -12.84 -7.04
C VAL A 216 12.44 -12.92 -5.59
N LEU A 217 13.40 -13.10 -4.70
CA LEU A 217 13.16 -13.20 -3.26
C LEU A 217 13.63 -11.94 -2.56
N TYR A 218 12.77 -11.37 -1.72
CA TYR A 218 13.04 -10.23 -0.87
C TYR A 218 12.85 -10.59 0.61
N ARG A 219 13.59 -9.92 1.49
CA ARG A 219 13.32 -9.94 2.94
C ARG A 219 12.53 -8.69 3.31
N VAL A 220 11.56 -8.81 4.21
CA VAL A 220 10.80 -7.66 4.75
C VAL A 220 11.52 -7.13 5.98
N LEU A 221 11.97 -5.88 5.94
CA LEU A 221 12.53 -5.19 7.09
C LEU A 221 11.59 -4.07 7.50
N GLN A 222 11.02 -4.15 8.71
CA GLN A 222 10.32 -3.02 9.29
C GLN A 222 11.32 -2.12 10.01
N SER A 223 11.29 -0.83 9.71
CA SER A 223 12.11 0.19 10.36
C SER A 223 11.29 1.45 10.60
N SER A 224 11.84 2.37 11.40
CA SER A 224 11.27 3.71 11.62
C SER A 224 11.19 4.55 10.34
N GLU A 225 11.93 4.20 9.29
CA GLU A 225 11.90 4.82 7.96
C GLU A 225 10.87 4.16 7.02
N GLY A 226 10.14 3.16 7.50
CA GLY A 226 9.19 2.36 6.72
C GLY A 226 9.65 0.92 6.48
N THR A 227 8.90 0.21 5.63
CA THR A 227 9.21 -1.17 5.27
C THR A 227 10.18 -1.20 4.10
N LYS A 228 11.35 -1.83 4.28
CA LYS A 228 12.33 -2.07 3.21
C LYS A 228 12.21 -3.52 2.73
N TYR A 229 12.51 -3.73 1.45
CA TYR A 229 12.48 -5.03 0.80
C TYR A 229 13.84 -5.33 0.13
N PRO A 230 14.94 -5.53 0.88
CA PRO A 230 16.21 -5.92 0.28
C PRO A 230 16.09 -7.26 -0.47
N GLN A 231 16.60 -7.29 -1.70
CA GLN A 231 16.66 -8.52 -2.49
C GLN A 231 17.66 -9.50 -1.84
N VAL A 232 17.20 -10.72 -1.62
CA VAL A 232 17.98 -11.84 -1.08
C VAL A 232 18.60 -12.63 -2.21
N ALA A 233 17.79 -13.03 -3.19
CA ALA A 233 18.19 -13.88 -4.29
C ALA A 233 17.25 -13.73 -5.49
N ARG A 234 17.69 -14.22 -6.65
CA ARG A 234 16.88 -14.32 -7.87
C ARG A 234 17.24 -15.60 -8.63
N SER A 235 16.30 -16.19 -9.35
CA SER A 235 16.59 -17.35 -10.22
C SER A 235 17.61 -16.95 -11.30
N ASN A 236 18.64 -17.77 -11.52
CA ASN A 236 19.68 -17.50 -12.51
C ASN A 236 19.34 -18.15 -13.86
N GLN A 237 19.88 -17.61 -14.96
CA GLN A 237 19.56 -18.09 -16.31
C GLN A 237 20.31 -19.37 -16.75
N ARG A 238 21.15 -19.97 -15.90
CA ARG A 238 22.19 -20.93 -16.31
C ARG A 238 22.00 -22.35 -15.79
N VAL A 239 21.15 -22.59 -14.80
CA VAL A 239 21.04 -23.93 -14.20
C VAL A 239 19.99 -24.82 -14.90
N ASP A 240 19.08 -24.24 -15.68
CA ASP A 240 18.00 -25.00 -16.33
C ASP A 240 17.98 -24.72 -17.83
N ARG A 241 18.74 -25.47 -18.64
CA ARG A 241 18.62 -25.39 -20.12
C ARG A 241 18.78 -26.74 -20.80
N ALA A 242 17.68 -27.50 -20.86
CA ALA A 242 17.33 -28.25 -22.06
C ALA A 242 16.32 -27.41 -22.88
N PRO A 243 16.42 -27.35 -24.22
CA PRO A 243 15.40 -26.70 -25.04
C PRO A 243 14.04 -27.38 -24.84
N GLY A 244 13.04 -26.62 -24.38
CA GLY A 244 11.67 -27.13 -24.14
C GLY A 244 11.34 -27.49 -22.68
N ASP A 245 12.22 -27.21 -21.72
CA ASP A 245 11.99 -27.42 -20.28
C ASP A 245 11.98 -26.05 -19.57
N PHE A 246 10.80 -25.44 -19.43
CA PHE A 246 10.67 -24.07 -18.91
C PHE A 246 10.36 -24.05 -17.41
N ASN A 247 11.42 -24.22 -16.62
CA ASN A 247 11.37 -24.15 -15.16
C ASN A 247 12.34 -23.06 -14.66
N ALA A 248 11.99 -22.37 -13.58
CA ALA A 248 12.85 -21.42 -12.86
C ALA A 248 13.10 -21.93 -11.45
N ARG A 249 14.38 -22.08 -11.11
CA ARG A 249 14.83 -22.50 -9.79
C ARG A 249 15.62 -21.42 -9.06
N LEU A 250 15.29 -21.22 -7.78
CA LEU A 250 16.02 -20.34 -6.86
C LEU A 250 16.42 -21.16 -5.63
N VAL A 251 17.73 -21.27 -5.40
CA VAL A 251 18.29 -21.91 -4.20
C VAL A 251 19.08 -20.85 -3.45
N THR A 252 18.75 -20.63 -2.18
CA THR A 252 19.46 -19.65 -1.35
C THR A 252 19.44 -20.05 0.12
N GLU A 253 20.43 -19.55 0.86
CA GLU A 253 20.42 -19.53 2.32
C GLU A 253 19.83 -18.19 2.79
N LEU A 254 18.98 -18.23 3.82
CA LEU A 254 18.33 -17.03 4.33
C LEU A 254 19.28 -16.25 5.27
N PRO A 255 19.49 -14.94 5.05
CA PRO A 255 20.51 -14.18 5.77
C PRO A 255 20.16 -13.88 7.23
N ALA A 256 18.88 -13.95 7.62
CA ALA A 256 18.41 -13.60 8.95
C ALA A 256 17.00 -14.16 9.22
N ASP A 257 16.56 -14.15 10.48
CA ASP A 257 15.17 -14.42 10.82
C ASP A 257 14.23 -13.33 10.27
N GLY A 258 13.01 -13.71 9.87
CA GLY A 258 11.95 -12.76 9.56
C GLY A 258 11.04 -13.19 8.42
N VAL A 259 10.27 -12.23 7.91
CA VAL A 259 9.33 -12.43 6.80
C VAL A 259 10.03 -12.21 5.47
N TYR A 260 9.72 -13.06 4.51
CA TYR A 260 10.22 -13.00 3.14
C TYR A 260 9.07 -12.91 2.15
N ILE A 261 9.29 -12.21 1.05
CA ILE A 261 8.36 -12.10 -0.08
C ILE A 261 9.03 -12.65 -1.32
N LEU A 262 8.42 -13.67 -1.91
CA LEU A 262 8.76 -14.19 -3.22
C LEU A 262 7.86 -13.53 -4.27
N VAL A 263 8.47 -12.97 -5.31
CA VAL A 263 7.79 -12.50 -6.51
C VAL A 263 7.91 -13.57 -7.57
N ALA A 264 6.75 -14.09 -8.00
CA ALA A 264 6.61 -14.97 -9.15
C ALA A 264 6.16 -14.13 -10.36
N THR A 265 6.98 -14.11 -11.40
CA THR A 265 6.76 -13.28 -12.59
C THR A 265 7.31 -13.95 -13.85
N SER A 266 7.21 -13.26 -14.99
CA SER A 266 7.85 -13.64 -16.26
C SER A 266 9.09 -12.80 -16.52
N ARG A 267 10.04 -13.32 -17.30
CA ARG A 267 11.30 -12.63 -17.59
C ARG A 267 11.13 -11.31 -18.35
N GLU A 268 10.30 -11.29 -19.37
CA GLU A 268 10.18 -10.13 -20.28
C GLU A 268 9.10 -9.13 -19.83
N GLY A 269 8.29 -9.51 -18.84
CA GLY A 269 7.14 -8.73 -18.39
C GLY A 269 5.99 -8.75 -19.41
N GLY A 270 4.76 -8.87 -18.94
CA GLY A 270 3.57 -8.84 -19.80
C GLY A 270 3.23 -10.15 -20.52
N GLU A 271 3.98 -11.23 -20.26
CA GLU A 271 3.52 -12.58 -20.59
C GLU A 271 2.33 -12.97 -19.69
N SER A 272 1.44 -13.81 -20.19
CA SER A 272 0.27 -14.30 -19.46
C SER A 272 0.18 -15.80 -19.57
N GLY A 273 -0.10 -16.46 -18.47
CA GLY A 273 -0.19 -17.90 -18.43
C GLY A 273 -0.11 -18.48 -17.03
N ARG A 274 -0.46 -19.76 -16.94
CA ARG A 274 -0.50 -20.51 -15.69
C ARG A 274 0.88 -21.04 -15.32
N TYR A 275 1.12 -21.16 -14.03
CA TYR A 275 2.32 -21.77 -13.49
C TYR A 275 2.02 -22.59 -12.24
N THR A 276 2.97 -23.44 -11.88
CA THR A 276 3.04 -24.10 -10.57
C THR A 276 4.25 -23.58 -9.82
N LEU A 277 4.14 -23.46 -8.51
CA LEU A 277 5.20 -23.00 -7.62
C LEU A 277 5.31 -23.96 -6.43
N ASN A 278 6.53 -24.31 -6.05
CA ASN A 278 6.82 -25.15 -4.90
C ASN A 278 7.94 -24.51 -4.06
N ALA A 279 7.86 -24.63 -2.74
CA ALA A 279 8.90 -24.19 -1.83
C ALA A 279 9.21 -25.25 -0.79
N ALA A 280 10.49 -25.55 -0.60
CA ALA A 280 10.97 -26.48 0.42
C ALA A 280 12.10 -25.85 1.22
N ALA A 281 12.01 -25.94 2.55
CA ALA A 281 13.13 -25.65 3.44
C ALA A 281 13.85 -26.95 3.82
N ASN A 282 15.17 -26.98 3.61
CA ASN A 282 16.01 -28.04 4.14
C ASN A 282 16.67 -27.54 5.45
N PRO A 283 16.64 -28.36 6.53
CA PRO A 283 17.31 -28.03 7.79
C PRO A 283 18.84 -27.94 7.64
#